data_AF-A0A2G5VS50-F1
#
_entry.id   AF-A0A2G5VS50-F1
#
_cell.length_a   1.000
_cell.length_b   1.000
_cell.length_c   1.000
_cell.angle_alpha   90.00
_cell.angle_beta   90.00
_cell.angle_gamma   90.00
#
_symmetry.space_group_name_H-M   'P 1'
#
loop_
_entity.id
_entity.type
_entity.pdbx_description
1 polymer ?
#
loop_
_entity_poly.entity_id
_entity_poly.type
_entity_poly.pdbx_seq_one_letter_code
_entity_poly.pdbx_strand_id
1 'polypeptide(L)' 'MGTPIAPVKVNMGDKIKDQFVVKKKLGEGACGQVFLVELLQGKGRAAMKVEPLMKNKEDEILKMEVYVLKKLQKLV' A
#
# COMPACT_ATOMS: atom_id res chain seq x y z
N MET A 1 15.71 11.56 7.45
CA MET A 1 14.86 10.69 6.62
C MET A 1 15.40 9.28 6.75
N GLY A 2 14.56 8.32 7.13
CA GLY A 2 14.96 6.92 7.26
C GLY A 2 15.51 6.35 5.96
N THR A 3 16.44 5.41 6.06
CA THR A 3 17.01 4.76 4.87
C THR A 3 16.23 3.49 4.55
N PRO A 4 15.66 3.36 3.34
CA PRO A 4 15.06 2.11 2.88
C PRO A 4 16.07 0.96 2.91
N ILE A 5 15.64 -0.24 3.30
CA ILE A 5 16.42 -1.47 3.17
C ILE A 5 16.52 -1.86 1.69
N ALA A 6 15.41 -1.69 0.96
CA ALA A 6 15.31 -1.96 -0.46
C ALA A 6 14.26 -1.05 -1.09
N PRO A 7 14.38 -0.73 -2.40
CA PRO A 7 13.33 -0.05 -3.12
C PRO A 7 12.08 -0.95 -3.21
N VAL A 8 10.90 -0.33 -3.15
CA VAL A 8 9.64 -1.01 -3.42
C VAL A 8 9.64 -1.48 -4.89
N LYS A 9 9.44 -2.78 -5.11
CA LYS A 9 9.26 -3.35 -6.44
C LYS A 9 7.81 -3.83 -6.58
N VAL A 10 7.00 -3.03 -7.26
CA VAL A 10 5.62 -3.37 -7.63
C VAL A 10 5.41 -2.96 -9.08
N ASN A 11 4.99 -3.91 -9.90
CA ASN A 11 4.76 -3.75 -11.33
C ASN A 11 3.27 -3.89 -11.68
N MET A 12 2.87 -3.36 -12.82
CA MET A 12 1.54 -3.64 -13.38
C MET A 12 1.42 -5.13 -13.69
N GLY A 13 0.27 -5.72 -13.35
CA GLY A 13 0.02 -7.15 -13.48
C GLY A 13 0.43 -7.98 -12.27
N ASP A 14 1.18 -7.44 -11.31
CA ASP A 14 1.52 -8.15 -10.09
C ASP A 14 0.25 -8.54 -9.31
N LYS A 15 0.25 -9.77 -8.79
CA LYS A 15 -0.81 -10.29 -7.93
C LYS A 15 -0.45 -10.07 -6.47
N ILE A 16 -1.37 -9.44 -5.73
CA ILE A 16 -1.21 -9.16 -4.31
C ILE A 16 -2.10 -10.11 -3.53
N LYS A 17 -1.47 -11.03 -2.79
CA LYS A 17 -2.13 -12.05 -1.93
C LYS A 17 -3.24 -12.83 -2.65
N ASP A 18 -3.10 -13.06 -3.96
CA ASP A 18 -4.10 -13.73 -4.82
C ASP A 18 -5.50 -13.14 -4.75
N GLN A 19 -5.62 -11.88 -4.32
CA GLN A 19 -6.89 -11.16 -4.21
C GLN A 19 -6.98 -9.99 -5.17
N PHE A 20 -5.85 -9.32 -5.40
CA PHE A 20 -5.80 -8.10 -6.19
C PHE A 20 -4.78 -8.19 -7.32
N VAL A 21 -5.03 -7.48 -8.40
CA VAL A 21 -4.06 -7.25 -9.49
C VAL A 21 -3.77 -5.77 -9.62
N VAL A 22 -2.48 -5.43 -9.73
CA VAL A 22 -2.04 -4.05 -9.93
C VAL A 22 -2.35 -3.59 -11.36
N LYS A 23 -3.06 -2.48 -11.50
CA LYS A 23 -3.47 -1.94 -12.80
C LYS A 23 -2.66 -0.72 -13.23
N LYS A 24 -2.45 0.23 -12.31
CA LYS A 24 -1.82 1.51 -12.62
C LYS A 24 -1.23 2.15 -11.36
N LYS A 25 -0.10 2.84 -11.48
CA LYS A 25 0.40 3.75 -10.43
C LYS A 25 -0.44 5.03 -10.41
N LEU A 26 -1.02 5.34 -9.25
CA LEU A 26 -1.84 6.54 -9.03
C LEU A 26 -0.99 7.73 -8.58
N GLY A 27 0.06 7.49 -7.82
CA GLY A 27 0.94 8.56 -7.35
C GLY A 27 2.11 8.04 -6.52
N GLU A 28 2.99 8.97 -6.16
CA GLU A 28 4.15 8.74 -5.29
C GLU A 28 4.38 9.99 -4.45
N GLY A 29 4.71 9.78 -3.18
CA GLY A 29 5.08 10.83 -2.25
C GLY A 29 6.20 10.36 -1.33
N ALA A 30 6.55 11.20 -0.36
CA ALA A 30 7.69 10.94 0.54
C ALA A 30 7.60 9.61 1.31
N CYS A 31 6.38 9.19 1.66
CA CYS A 31 6.15 8.01 2.48
C CYS A 31 5.82 6.75 1.67
N GLY A 32 5.77 6.81 0.33
CA GLY A 32 5.48 5.63 -0.48
C GLY A 32 4.72 5.89 -1.77
N GLN A 33 4.31 4.79 -2.39
CA GLN A 33 3.65 4.76 -3.69
C GLN A 33 2.21 4.28 -3.55
N VAL A 34 1.32 4.79 -4.40
CA VAL A 34 -0.09 4.41 -4.42
C VAL A 34 -0.44 3.85 -5.78
N PHE A 35 -1.16 2.74 -5.80
CA PHE A 35 -1.56 2.01 -7.00
C PHE A 35 -3.07 1.78 -7.03
N LEU A 36 -3.65 1.79 -8.22
CA LEU A 36 -4.97 1.25 -8.49
C LEU A 36 -4.84 -0.26 -8.60
N VAL A 37 -5.66 -0.98 -7.82
CA VAL A 37 -5.79 -2.42 -7.88
C VAL A 37 -7.23 -2.82 -8.16
N GLU A 38 -7.41 -3.96 -8.81
CA GLU A 38 -8.72 -4.57 -9.05
C GLU A 38 -8.78 -5.94 -8.37
N LEU A 39 -9.96 -6.31 -7.87
CA LEU A 39 -10.20 -7.66 -7.37
C LEU A 39 -10.00 -8.67 -8.50
N LEU A 40 -9.33 -9.79 -8.22
CA LEU A 40 -9.19 -10.90 -9.15
C LEU A 40 -10.51 -11.63 -9.38
N GLN A 41 -11.39 -11.62 -8.39
CA GLN A 41 -12.73 -12.21 -8.47
C GLN A 41 -13.79 -11.14 -8.20
N GLY A 42 -14.73 -10.98 -9.13
CA GLY A 42 -15.82 -10.01 -9.02
C GLY A 42 -15.47 -8.63 -9.59
N LYS A 43 -16.33 -7.65 -9.30
CA LYS A 43 -16.16 -6.25 -9.72
C LYS A 43 -15.84 -5.41 -8.50
N GLY A 44 -14.59 -4.94 -8.41
CA GLY A 44 -14.18 -4.00 -7.37
C GLY A 44 -12.82 -3.39 -7.66
N ARG A 45 -12.70 -2.10 -7.36
CA ARG A 45 -11.49 -1.30 -7.48
C ARG A 45 -11.11 -0.75 -6.12
N ALA A 46 -9.83 -0.72 -5.82
CA ALA A 46 -9.30 -0.15 -4.60
C ALA A 46 -7.99 0.60 -4.86
N ALA A 47 -7.62 1.48 -3.93
CA ALA A 47 -6.29 2.05 -3.86
C ALA A 47 -5.42 1.23 -2.89
N MET A 48 -4.22 0.87 -3.33
CA MET A 48 -3.22 0.17 -2.52
C MET A 48 -2.03 1.11 -2.30
N LYS A 49 -1.75 1.43 -1.04
CA LYS A 49 -0.53 2.15 -0.64
C LYS A 49 0.56 1.14 -0.28
N VAL A 50 1.80 1.41 -0.72
CA VAL A 50 2.98 0.59 -0.45
C VAL A 50 4.12 1.49 0.02
N GLU A 51 4.76 1.09 1.11
CA GLU A 51 5.93 1.76 1.67
C GLU A 51 7.15 0.84 1.59
N PRO A 52 8.37 1.38 1.42
CA PRO A 52 9.58 0.57 1.54
C PRO A 52 9.74 0.06 2.97
N LEU A 53 10.38 -1.11 3.10
CA LEU A 53 10.86 -1.55 4.41
C LEU A 53 12.01 -0.65 4.83
N MET A 54 11.92 -0.10 6.04
CA MET A 54 12.88 0.87 6.55
C MET A 54 13.90 0.19 7.47
N LYS A 55 15.14 0.71 7.50
CA LYS A 55 16.16 0.17 8.42
C LYS A 55 15.74 0.33 9.89
N ASN A 56 15.08 1.45 10.22
CA ASN A 56 14.44 1.65 11.51
C ASN A 56 12.92 1.45 11.35
N LYS A 57 12.33 0.60 12.21
CA LYS A 57 10.89 0.32 12.21
C LYS A 57 10.04 1.54 12.59
N GLU A 58 10.61 2.49 13.32
CA GLU A 58 9.90 3.72 13.71
C GLU A 58 9.64 4.64 12.51
N ASP A 59 10.39 4.47 11.42
CA ASP A 59 10.16 5.19 10.16
C ASP A 59 9.03 4.56 9.32
N GLU A 60 8.51 3.39 9.70
CA GLU A 60 7.37 2.73 9.03
C GLU A 60 6.04 3.23 9.59
N ILE A 61 5.22 3.92 8.78
CA ILE A 61 3.97 4.53 9.24
C ILE A 61 2.71 3.75 8.84
N LEU A 62 2.77 2.91 7.80
CA LEU A 62 1.59 2.22 7.25
C LEU A 62 0.81 1.42 8.31
N LYS A 63 1.49 0.83 9.29
CA LYS A 63 0.83 0.10 10.40
C LYS A 63 0.02 1.04 11.30
N MET A 64 0.54 2.23 11.57
CA MET A 64 -0.17 3.26 12.34
C MET A 64 -1.37 3.78 11.55
N GLU A 65 -1.20 4.05 10.26
CA GLU A 65 -2.31 4.46 9.37
C GLU A 65 -3.45 3.44 9.38
N VAL A 66 -3.14 2.15 9.21
CA VAL A 66 -4.13 1.07 9.28
C VAL A 66 -4.79 1.00 10.67
N TYR A 67 -4.03 1.19 11.75
CA TYR A 67 -4.57 1.19 13.10
C TYR A 67 -5.59 2.32 13.31
N VAL A 68 -5.27 3.54 12.87
CA VAL A 68 -6.17 4.69 12.95
C VAL A 68 -7.40 4.49 12.05
N LEU A 69 -7.20 4.03 10.81
CA LEU A 69 -8.30 3.78 9.86
C LEU A 69 -9.32 2.78 10.43
N LYS A 70 -8.86 1.70 11.07
CA LYS A 70 -9.74 0.72 11.72
C LYS A 70 -10.54 1.31 12.89
N LYS A 71 -10.00 2.32 13.59
CA LYS A 71 -10.75 3.02 14.64
C LYS A 71 -11.82 3.92 14.04
N LEU A 72 -11.50 4.65 12.96
CA LEU A 72 -12.45 5.53 12.28
C LEU A 72 -13.63 4.74 11.68
N GLN A 73 -13.39 3.56 11.13
CA GLN A 73 -14.46 2.70 10.61
C GLN A 73 -15.45 2.21 11.66
N LYS A 74 -15.07 2.16 12.94
CA LYS A 74 -15.99 1.82 14.04
C LYS A 74 -16.86 2.99 14.49
N LEU A 75 -16.58 4.20 14.00
CA LEU A 75 -17.36 5.41 14.27
C LEU A 75 -18.46 5.64 13.22
N VAL A 76 -18.60 4.72 12.26
CA VAL A 76 -19.61 4.74 11.19
C VAL A 76 -20.55 3.57 11.37
#